data_AF-A0A832MTA3-F1
#
_entry.id   AF-A0A832MTA3-F1
#
_cell.length_a   1.000
_cell.length_b   1.000
_cell.length_c   1.000
_cell.angle_alpha   90.00
_cell.angle_beta   90.00
_cell.angle_gamma   90.00
#
_symmetry.space_group_name_H-M   'P 1'
#
loop_
_entity.id
_entity.type
_entity.pdbx_description
1 polymer ?
#
loop_
_entity_poly.entity_id
_entity_poly.type
_entity_poly.pdbx_seq_one_letter_code
_entity_poly.pdbx_strand_id
1 'polypeptide(L)'
;METQVIYNSDLHFEHTLWKNELLFWKDEIKSFQNRLKELSNRWTDKKVLKQLSEFQHSFTIHKKHIDDYLDEINGHELNIAEHYQIHVNAIDIPDLKKHNEFRSIMETERGIFNELKKEFFRFLSKYM
;
A
#
# COMPACT_ATOMS: atom_id res chain seq x y z
N MET A 1 7.77 33.39 6.65
CA MET A 1 7.53 32.08 6.00
C MET A 1 6.57 32.34 4.87
N GLU A 2 7.02 32.19 3.62
CA GLU A 2 6.11 32.22 2.49
C GLU A 2 5.20 30.98 2.60
N THR A 3 3.89 31.20 2.70
CA THR A 3 2.89 30.12 2.64
C THR A 3 2.95 29.54 1.24
N GLN A 4 3.59 28.39 1.10
CA GLN A 4 3.63 27.65 -0.16
C GLN A 4 2.19 27.27 -0.50
N VAL A 5 1.65 27.86 -1.57
CA VAL A 5 0.30 27.53 -2.05
C VAL A 5 0.37 26.12 -2.63
N ILE A 6 -0.38 25.19 -2.04
CA ILE A 6 -0.48 23.82 -2.51
C ILE A 6 -1.67 23.73 -3.45
N TYR A 7 -1.41 23.29 -4.68
CA TYR A 7 -2.42 23.18 -5.72
C TYR A 7 -3.06 21.79 -5.72
N ASN A 8 -4.36 21.72 -6.00
CA ASN A 8 -5.09 20.45 -6.13
C ASN A 8 -4.47 19.51 -7.17
N SER A 9 -3.82 20.05 -8.21
CA SER A 9 -3.09 19.27 -9.22
C SER A 9 -1.90 18.48 -8.64
N ASP A 10 -1.19 19.06 -7.67
CA ASP A 10 -0.03 18.41 -7.05
C ASP A 10 -0.48 17.24 -6.18
N LEU A 11 -1.61 17.42 -5.49
CA LEU A 11 -2.22 16.39 -4.65
C LEU A 11 -2.79 15.24 -5.47
N HIS A 12 -3.49 15.55 -6.56
CA HIS A 12 -3.96 14.57 -7.52
C HIS A 12 -2.82 13.72 -8.08
N PHE A 13 -1.70 14.38 -8.41
CA PHE A 13 -0.51 13.69 -8.88
C PHE A 13 0.05 12.73 -7.82
N GLU A 14 0.20 13.17 -6.57
CA GLU A 14 0.64 12.29 -5.48
C GLU A 14 -0.33 11.12 -5.23
N HIS A 15 -1.64 11.35 -5.22
CA HIS A 15 -2.63 10.29 -5.11
C HIS A 15 -2.51 9.25 -6.23
N THR A 16 -2.27 9.71 -7.46
CA THR A 16 -2.08 8.83 -8.62
C THR A 16 -0.83 7.97 -8.46
N LEU A 17 0.27 8.56 -7.97
CA LEU A 17 1.48 7.81 -7.66
C LEU A 17 1.24 6.74 -6.58
N TRP A 18 0.60 7.11 -5.47
CA TRP A 18 0.32 6.17 -4.38
C TRP A 18 -0.61 5.04 -4.82
N LYS A 19 -1.67 5.33 -5.59
CA LYS A 19 -2.55 4.29 -6.13
C LYS A 19 -1.79 3.29 -7.00
N ASN A 20 -0.93 3.78 -7.90
CA ASN A 20 -0.13 2.91 -8.76
C ASN A 20 0.83 2.03 -7.96
N GLU A 21 1.48 2.59 -6.93
CA GLU A 21 2.37 1.85 -6.04
C GLU A 21 1.64 0.77 -5.24
N LEU A 22 0.48 1.10 -4.67
CA LEU A 22 -0.37 0.16 -3.93
C LEU A 22 -0.90 -0.97 -4.82
N LEU A 23 -1.34 -0.66 -6.04
CA LEU A 23 -1.77 -1.66 -7.02
C LEU A 23 -0.61 -2.59 -7.40
N PHE A 24 0.59 -2.04 -7.60
CA PHE A 24 1.78 -2.84 -7.85
C PHE A 24 2.09 -3.79 -6.68
N TRP A 25 2.04 -3.31 -5.43
CA TRP A 25 2.23 -4.18 -4.26
C TRP A 25 1.15 -5.25 -4.13
N LYS A 26 -0.10 -4.93 -4.45
CA LYS A 26 -1.20 -5.89 -4.46
C LYS A 26 -0.95 -7.04 -5.45
N ASP A 27 -0.42 -6.72 -6.62
CA ASP A 27 -0.02 -7.70 -7.62
C ASP A 27 1.21 -8.52 -7.19
N GLU A 28 2.22 -7.88 -6.56
CA GLU A 28 3.35 -8.58 -5.95
C GLU A 28 2.87 -9.59 -4.90
N ILE A 29 1.98 -9.18 -3.99
CA ILE A 29 1.39 -10.04 -2.97
C ILE A 29 0.69 -11.25 -3.60
N LYS A 30 -0.09 -11.03 -4.66
CA LYS A 30 -0.76 -12.12 -5.38
C LYS A 30 0.26 -13.13 -5.92
N SER A 31 1.37 -12.65 -6.48
CA SER A 31 2.47 -13.52 -6.93
C SER A 31 3.07 -14.34 -5.78
N PHE A 32 3.34 -13.70 -4.63
CA PHE A 32 3.89 -14.38 -3.46
C PHE A 32 2.93 -15.43 -2.88
N GLN A 33 1.63 -15.13 -2.80
CA GLN A 33 0.60 -16.08 -2.36
C GLN A 33 0.51 -17.30 -3.28
N ASN A 34 0.61 -17.10 -4.61
CA ASN A 34 0.66 -18.22 -5.55
C ASN A 34 1.89 -19.10 -5.31
N ARG A 35 3.07 -18.49 -5.11
CA ARG A 35 4.31 -19.20 -4.79
C ARG A 35 4.21 -19.97 -3.46
N LEU A 36 3.62 -19.38 -2.43
CA LEU A 36 3.38 -20.05 -1.15
C LEU A 36 2.49 -21.29 -1.33
N LYS A 37 1.42 -21.18 -2.12
CA LYS A 37 0.52 -22.29 -2.43
C LYS A 37 1.23 -23.44 -3.15
N GLU A 38 2.14 -23.13 -4.07
CA GLU A 38 2.96 -24.16 -4.72
C GLU A 38 3.88 -24.86 -3.72
N LEU A 39 4.52 -24.10 -2.83
CA LEU A 39 5.42 -24.65 -1.81
C LEU A 39 4.67 -25.50 -0.78
N SER A 40 3.49 -25.06 -0.32
CA SER A 40 2.70 -25.83 0.65
C SER A 40 2.33 -27.22 0.15
N ASN A 41 2.24 -27.42 -1.16
CA ASN A 41 1.96 -28.73 -1.76
C ASN A 41 3.20 -29.63 -1.87
N ARG A 42 4.41 -29.05 -1.81
CA ARG A 42 5.70 -29.76 -1.97
C ARG A 42 6.33 -30.15 -0.63
N TRP A 43 6.09 -29.37 0.42
CA TRP A 43 6.74 -29.55 1.72
C TRP A 43 5.84 -30.28 2.72
N THR A 44 6.40 -31.23 3.46
CA THR A 44 5.72 -31.97 4.53
C THR A 44 6.27 -31.64 5.93
N ASP A 45 7.39 -30.93 6.00
CA ASP A 45 7.99 -30.51 7.27
C ASP A 45 7.08 -29.50 7.99
N LYS A 46 6.70 -29.84 9.23
CA LYS A 46 5.77 -29.04 10.03
C LYS A 46 6.27 -27.64 10.34
N LYS A 47 7.58 -27.44 10.50
CA LYS A 47 8.17 -26.11 10.76
C LYS A 47 8.09 -25.25 9.50
N VAL A 48 8.41 -25.81 8.34
CA VAL A 48 8.31 -25.10 7.05
C VAL A 48 6.85 -24.74 6.76
N LEU A 49 5.92 -25.66 6.95
CA LEU A 49 4.48 -25.41 6.78
C LEU A 49 3.96 -24.30 7.71
N LYS A 50 4.43 -24.25 8.95
CA LYS A 50 4.07 -23.16 9.88
C LYS A 50 4.54 -21.81 9.35
N GLN A 51 5.79 -21.71 8.90
CA GLN A 51 6.34 -20.47 8.33
C GLN A 51 5.60 -20.03 7.06
N LEU A 52 5.24 -20.98 6.18
CA LEU A 52 4.41 -20.68 5.00
C LEU A 52 3.05 -20.11 5.39
N SER A 53 2.43 -20.64 6.45
CA SER A 53 1.15 -20.14 6.98
C SER A 53 1.28 -18.73 7.56
N GLU A 54 2.36 -18.45 8.30
CA GLU A 54 2.66 -17.12 8.83
C GLU A 54 2.80 -16.09 7.69
N PHE A 55 3.57 -16.40 6.64
CA PHE A 55 3.67 -15.52 5.47
C PHE A 55 2.34 -15.34 4.74
N GLN A 56 1.57 -16.42 4.56
CA GLN A 56 0.26 -16.35 3.92
C GLN A 56 -0.70 -15.43 4.69
N HIS A 57 -0.67 -15.49 6.02
CA HIS A 57 -1.46 -14.63 6.89
C HIS A 57 -1.02 -13.17 6.78
N SER A 58 0.28 -12.88 6.88
CA SER A 58 0.83 -11.53 6.75
C SER A 58 0.47 -10.90 5.40
N PHE A 59 0.63 -11.64 4.30
CA PHE A 59 0.23 -11.16 2.98
C PHE A 59 -1.27 -10.89 2.85
N THR A 60 -2.11 -11.70 3.51
CA THR A 60 -3.56 -11.47 3.51
C THR A 60 -3.93 -10.20 4.26
N ILE A 61 -3.30 -9.93 5.40
CA ILE A 61 -3.49 -8.69 6.16
C ILE A 61 -3.03 -7.48 5.34
N HIS A 62 -1.82 -7.52 4.78
CA HIS A 62 -1.31 -6.41 3.97
C HIS A 62 -2.16 -6.13 2.75
N LYS A 63 -2.64 -7.17 2.06
CA LYS A 63 -3.54 -6.99 0.92
C LYS A 63 -4.83 -6.28 1.32
N LYS A 64 -5.41 -6.65 2.47
CA LYS A 64 -6.60 -5.97 2.99
C LYS A 64 -6.29 -4.50 3.31
N HIS A 65 -5.16 -4.24 3.97
CA HIS A 65 -4.76 -2.86 4.28
C HIS A 65 -4.60 -2.02 3.01
N ILE A 66 -3.98 -2.57 1.97
CA ILE A 66 -3.87 -1.94 0.65
C ILE A 66 -5.25 -1.63 0.05
N ASP A 67 -6.19 -2.58 0.13
CA ASP A 67 -7.55 -2.40 -0.38
C ASP A 67 -8.29 -1.26 0.35
N ASP A 68 -8.28 -1.29 1.69
CA ASP A 68 -8.89 -0.26 2.52
C ASP A 68 -8.28 1.13 2.22
N TYR A 69 -6.95 1.18 2.04
CA TYR A 69 -6.23 2.41 1.80
C TYR A 69 -6.42 2.98 0.39
N LEU A 70 -6.54 2.12 -0.63
CA LEU A 70 -6.94 2.53 -1.98
C LEU A 70 -8.32 3.20 -1.96
N ASP A 71 -9.27 2.64 -1.21
CA ASP A 71 -10.62 3.21 -1.06
C ASP A 71 -10.59 4.57 -0.35
N GLU A 72 -9.76 4.73 0.68
CA GLU A 72 -9.57 6.01 1.37
C GLU A 72 -8.99 7.11 0.47
N ILE A 73 -7.95 6.79 -0.32
CA ILE A 73 -7.38 7.73 -1.29
C ILE A 73 -8.40 8.07 -2.37
N ASN A 74 -9.17 7.08 -2.86
CA ASN A 74 -10.25 7.33 -3.81
C ASN A 74 -11.32 8.27 -3.25
N GLY A 75 -11.73 8.08 -2.00
CA GLY A 75 -12.68 8.97 -1.34
C GLY A 75 -12.15 10.40 -1.17
N HIS A 76 -10.87 10.54 -0.82
CA HIS A 76 -10.26 11.86 -0.71
C HIS A 76 -10.10 12.56 -2.07
N GLU A 77 -9.78 11.80 -3.12
CA GLU A 77 -9.70 12.30 -4.49
C GLU A 77 -11.04 12.85 -4.98
N LEU A 78 -12.15 12.16 -4.69
CA LEU A 78 -13.49 12.63 -5.02
C LEU A 78 -13.82 13.95 -4.33
N ASN A 79 -13.49 14.08 -3.04
CA ASN A 79 -13.69 15.33 -2.30
C ASN A 79 -12.90 16.50 -2.92
N ILE A 80 -11.63 16.27 -3.30
CA ILE A 80 -10.81 17.31 -3.95
C ILE A 80 -11.39 17.69 -5.33
N ALA A 81 -11.90 16.71 -6.08
CA ALA A 81 -12.52 16.96 -7.38
C ALA A 81 -13.79 17.82 -7.27
N GLU A 82 -14.62 17.60 -6.24
CA GLU A 82 -15.79 18.44 -5.96
C GLU A 82 -15.40 19.89 -5.65
N HIS A 83 -14.33 20.12 -4.88
CA HIS A 83 -13.80 21.46 -4.60
C HIS A 83 -13.25 22.17 -5.84
N TYR A 84 -12.70 21.42 -6.81
CA TYR A 84 -12.25 21.99 -8.08
C TYR A 84 -13.40 22.49 -8.95
N GLN A 85 -14.55 21.82 -8.94
CA GLN A 85 -15.74 22.21 -9.72
C GLN A 85 -16.35 23.54 -9.27
N ILE A 86 -16.16 23.94 -8.01
CA ILE A 86 -16.63 25.21 -7.45
C ILE A 86 -15.61 26.36 -7.58
N HIS A 87 -14.58 26.21 -8.43
CA HIS A 87 -13.50 27.19 -8.67
C HIS A 87 -12.65 27.56 -7.45
N VAL A 88 -12.62 26.69 -6.43
CA VAL A 88 -11.70 26.83 -5.29
C VAL A 88 -10.40 26.10 -5.63
N ASN A 89 -9.41 26.84 -6.14
CA ASN A 89 -8.11 26.28 -6.56
C ASN A 89 -7.14 25.99 -5.41
N ALA A 90 -7.44 26.44 -4.19
CA ALA A 90 -6.62 26.22 -3.00
C ALA A 90 -7.25 25.14 -2.12
N ILE A 91 -6.44 24.21 -1.63
CA ILE A 91 -6.90 23.18 -0.70
C ILE A 91 -7.27 23.79 0.66
N ASP A 92 -8.35 23.31 1.27
CA ASP A 92 -8.69 23.65 2.65
C ASP A 92 -7.78 22.91 3.65
N ILE A 93 -7.53 23.50 4.81
CA ILE A 93 -6.63 22.98 5.86
C ILE A 93 -6.97 21.53 6.26
N PRO A 94 -8.24 21.12 6.41
CA PRO A 94 -8.58 19.74 6.76
C PRO A 94 -8.17 18.72 5.69
N ASP A 95 -8.39 19.05 4.42
CA ASP A 95 -8.03 18.18 3.29
C ASP A 95 -6.50 18.06 3.21
N LEU A 96 -5.78 19.17 3.39
CA LEU A 96 -4.31 19.14 3.39
C LEU A 96 -3.78 18.29 4.54
N LYS A 97 -4.41 18.36 5.72
CA LYS A 97 -4.04 17.53 6.86
C LYS A 97 -4.21 16.04 6.53
N LYS A 98 -5.37 15.66 5.97
CA LYS A 98 -5.65 14.28 5.56
C LYS A 98 -4.65 13.78 4.50
N HIS A 99 -4.33 14.62 3.52
CA HIS A 99 -3.30 14.28 2.53
C HIS A 99 -1.92 14.04 3.16
N ASN A 100 -1.52 14.87 4.13
CA ASN A 100 -0.25 14.65 4.85
C ASN A 100 -0.27 13.39 5.72
N GLU A 101 -1.41 13.03 6.30
CA GLU A 101 -1.60 11.76 7.00
C GLU A 101 -1.39 10.59 6.03
N PHE A 102 -1.94 10.68 4.82
CA PHE A 102 -1.69 9.67 3.79
C PHE A 102 -0.20 9.56 3.45
N ARG A 103 0.48 10.67 3.22
CA ARG A 103 1.92 10.66 2.95
C ARG A 103 2.70 9.92 4.04
N SER A 104 2.39 10.18 5.32
CA SER A 104 3.04 9.50 6.45
C SER A 104 2.75 8.01 6.50
N ILE A 105 1.51 7.60 6.19
CA ILE A 105 1.13 6.18 6.14
C ILE A 105 1.86 5.47 5.00
N MET A 106 1.92 6.07 3.80
CA MET A 106 2.67 5.51 2.67
C MET A 106 4.14 5.27 3.01
N GLU A 107 4.82 6.21 3.64
CA GLU A 107 6.22 6.00 4.04
C GLU A 107 6.39 4.85 5.04
N THR A 108 5.45 4.72 5.98
CA THR A 108 5.46 3.64 6.96
C THR A 108 5.22 2.28 6.29
N GLU A 109 4.20 2.19 5.42
CA GLU A 109 3.86 0.97 4.70
C GLU A 109 4.97 0.52 3.74
N ARG A 110 5.67 1.47 3.08
CA ARG A 110 6.88 1.16 2.27
C ARG A 110 7.90 0.39 3.10
N GLY A 111 8.16 0.84 4.32
CA GLY A 111 9.09 0.20 5.24
C GLY A 111 8.65 -1.21 5.61
N ILE A 112 7.41 -1.36 6.07
CA ILE A 112 6.85 -2.64 6.52
C ILE A 112 6.82 -3.65 5.36
N PHE A 113 6.30 -3.25 4.19
CA PHE A 113 6.19 -4.14 3.05
C PHE A 113 7.57 -4.56 2.52
N ASN A 114 8.54 -3.64 2.47
CA ASN A 114 9.90 -3.97 2.06
C ASN A 114 10.57 -4.99 3.01
N GLU A 115 10.37 -4.86 4.32
CA GLU A 115 10.91 -5.84 5.28
C GLU A 115 10.24 -7.21 5.13
N LEU A 116 8.91 -7.25 5.00
CA LEU A 116 8.18 -8.49 4.74
C LEU A 116 8.68 -9.19 3.46
N LYS A 117 8.95 -8.44 2.39
CA LYS A 117 9.53 -8.97 1.15
C LYS A 117 10.92 -9.57 1.40
N LYS A 118 11.80 -8.87 2.12
CA LYS A 118 13.14 -9.38 2.45
C LYS A 118 13.08 -10.67 3.25
N GLU A 119 12.23 -10.73 4.27
CA GLU A 119 12.02 -11.93 5.08
C GLU A 119 11.52 -13.10 4.22
N PHE A 120 10.55 -12.85 3.34
CA PHE A 120 10.04 -13.84 2.42
C PHE A 120 11.12 -14.35 1.45
N PHE A 121 11.93 -13.47 0.85
CA PHE A 121 13.01 -13.89 -0.05
C PHE A 121 14.14 -14.64 0.67
N ARG A 122 14.47 -14.28 1.92
CA ARG A 122 15.39 -15.06 2.76
C ARG A 122 14.85 -16.45 3.04
N PHE A 123 13.55 -16.55 3.34
CA PHE A 123 12.88 -17.83 3.50
C PHE A 123 12.96 -18.66 2.20
N LEU A 124 12.59 -18.08 1.06
CA LEU A 124 12.66 -18.77 -0.23
C LEU A 124 14.09 -19.27 -0.53
N SER A 125 15.11 -18.44 -0.29
CA SER A 125 16.52 -18.80 -0.56
C SER A 125 17.05 -19.92 0.34
N LYS A 126 16.40 -20.18 1.48
CA LYS A 126 16.77 -21.26 2.40
C LYS A 126 16.10 -22.58 2.05
N TYR A 127 14.90 -22.51 1.46
CA TYR A 127 14.03 -23.67 1.20
C TYR A 127 13.81 -23.89 -0.30
N MET A 128 14.57 -23.24 -1.17
CA MET A 128 14.59 -23.44 -2.63
C MET A 128 16.03 -23.50 -3.10
#